data_AF-A0A8S3RM34-F1
#
_entry.id   AF-A0A8S3RM34-F1
#
_cell.length_a   1.000
_cell.length_b   1.000
_cell.length_c   1.000
_cell.angle_alpha   90.00
_cell.angle_beta   90.00
_cell.angle_gamma   90.00
#
_symmetry.space_group_name_H-M   'P 1'
#
loop_
_entity.id
_entity.type
_entity.pdbx_description
1 polymer ?
#
loop_
_entity_poly.entity_id
_entity_poly.type
_entity_poly.pdbx_seq_one_letter_code
_entity_poly.pdbx_strand_id
1 'polypeptide(L)'
;MQEMSCESTVDYVGSPAPPAGKRPLHFRKDQTIKILNNSDPQWWKGTMGNEEGWFPQHLVKEEHKIIRKESYVDVKIRYPSTPNGVTPAPRPHSPLVGYVNVPNDNEMSSHLNVYKWFVGPMDRDTAVRRLTSLPNGTFLIRVSENPGRRGELSLSLKYVYFLIFTCF
;
A
#
# COMPACT_ATOMS: atom_id res chain seq x y z
N MET A 1 -12.08 -1.86 -16.83
CA MET A 1 -11.80 -0.41 -16.73
C MET A 1 -11.93 -0.05 -15.26
N GLN A 2 -10.85 0.39 -14.62
CA GLN A 2 -10.86 0.64 -13.17
C GLN A 2 -11.66 1.92 -12.91
N GLU A 3 -12.74 1.80 -12.14
CA GLU A 3 -13.56 2.94 -11.75
C GLU A 3 -12.73 3.82 -10.82
N MET A 4 -12.40 5.04 -11.28
CA MET A 4 -11.63 6.01 -10.49
C MET A 4 -12.60 6.85 -9.65
N SER A 5 -12.39 6.88 -8.34
CA SER A 5 -13.14 7.71 -7.40
C SER A 5 -12.20 8.56 -6.56
N CYS A 6 -12.67 9.72 -6.14
CA CYS A 6 -11.97 10.60 -5.22
C CYS A 6 -12.89 10.97 -4.06
N GLU A 7 -12.29 11.38 -2.94
CA GLU A 7 -12.99 11.89 -1.78
C GLU A 7 -12.80 13.40 -1.69
N SER A 8 -13.89 14.14 -1.50
CA SER A 8 -13.81 15.57 -1.28
C SER A 8 -13.20 15.89 0.08
N THR A 9 -12.29 16.85 0.13
CA THR A 9 -11.68 17.32 1.38
C THR A 9 -12.39 18.53 1.99
N VAL A 10 -13.25 19.19 1.21
CA VAL A 10 -13.96 20.42 1.58
C VAL A 10 -15.34 20.47 0.92
N ASP A 11 -16.16 21.42 1.33
CA ASP A 11 -17.39 21.74 0.61
C ASP A 11 -17.07 22.53 -0.66
N TYR A 12 -17.72 22.19 -1.77
CA TYR A 12 -17.61 22.92 -3.02
C TYR A 12 -19.00 23.26 -3.54
N VAL A 13 -19.26 24.56 -3.65
CA VAL A 13 -20.54 25.13 -4.07
C VAL A 13 -20.47 25.80 -5.44
N GLY A 14 -19.49 25.43 -6.27
CA GLY A 14 -19.27 26.03 -7.59
C GLY A 14 -18.40 27.29 -7.60
N SER A 15 -17.67 27.55 -6.51
CA SER A 15 -16.71 28.65 -6.38
C SER A 15 -15.30 28.11 -6.06
N PRO A 16 -14.28 28.34 -6.90
CA PRO A 16 -14.32 29.10 -8.16
C PRO A 16 -15.21 28.43 -9.22
N ALA A 17 -15.69 29.22 -10.18
CA ALA A 17 -16.50 28.72 -11.28
C ALA A 17 -15.62 27.97 -12.31
N PRO A 18 -16.09 26.86 -12.90
CA PRO A 18 -15.38 26.16 -13.94
C PRO A 18 -15.12 27.01 -15.20
N PRO A 19 -14.02 26.76 -15.93
CA PRO A 19 -13.70 27.49 -17.15
C PRO A 19 -14.72 27.21 -18.27
N ALA A 20 -14.81 28.14 -19.22
CA ALA A 20 -15.63 28.01 -20.44
C ALA A 20 -17.13 27.76 -20.20
N GLY A 21 -17.72 28.30 -19.12
CA GLY A 21 -19.15 28.19 -18.84
C GLY A 21 -19.62 26.77 -18.50
N LYS A 22 -18.68 25.88 -18.14
CA LYS A 22 -18.98 24.52 -17.70
C LYS A 22 -19.73 24.55 -16.37
N ARG A 23 -20.64 23.59 -16.16
CA ARG A 23 -21.45 23.51 -14.94
C ARG A 23 -20.62 22.99 -13.76
N PRO A 24 -20.65 23.64 -12.59
CA PRO A 24 -20.01 23.13 -11.39
C PRO A 24 -20.73 21.89 -10.86
N LEU A 25 -19.98 20.94 -10.33
CA LEU A 25 -20.53 19.86 -9.50
C LEU A 25 -20.57 20.35 -8.05
N HIS A 26 -21.66 20.13 -7.33
CA HIS A 26 -21.77 20.53 -5.92
C HIS A 26 -21.57 19.32 -5.03
N PHE A 27 -20.77 19.47 -3.98
CA PHE A 27 -20.53 18.41 -3.01
C PHE A 27 -20.09 18.96 -1.66
N ARG A 28 -20.20 18.12 -0.64
CA ARG A 28 -19.70 18.35 0.70
C ARG A 28 -18.38 17.63 0.94
N LYS A 29 -17.67 18.07 1.97
CA LYS A 29 -16.52 17.39 2.53
C LYS A 29 -16.85 15.91 2.83
N ASP A 30 -15.87 15.06 2.62
CA ASP A 30 -15.88 13.61 2.83
C ASP A 30 -16.88 12.85 1.94
N GLN A 31 -17.40 13.48 0.87
CA GLN A 31 -18.22 12.80 -0.14
C GLN A 31 -17.36 12.15 -1.24
N THR A 32 -17.74 10.94 -1.65
CA THR A 32 -17.11 10.23 -2.76
C THR A 32 -17.68 10.69 -4.10
N ILE A 33 -16.80 11.10 -5.01
CA ILE A 33 -17.14 11.54 -6.36
C ILE A 33 -16.54 10.55 -7.36
N LYS A 34 -17.34 10.11 -8.32
CA LYS A 34 -16.87 9.25 -9.41
C LYS A 34 -16.24 10.12 -10.50
N ILE A 35 -14.99 9.84 -10.86
CA ILE A 35 -14.26 10.61 -11.87
C ILE A 35 -14.69 10.15 -13.27
N LEU A 36 -15.10 11.11 -14.10
CA LEU A 36 -15.43 10.91 -15.51
C LEU A 36 -14.32 11.39 -16.45
N ASN A 37 -13.62 12.48 -16.09
CA ASN A 37 -12.49 13.01 -16.86
C ASN A 37 -11.52 13.74 -15.93
N ASN A 38 -10.24 13.36 -15.95
CA ASN A 38 -9.14 13.97 -15.19
C ASN A 38 -7.96 14.40 -16.09
N SER A 39 -8.21 14.64 -17.39
CA SER A 39 -7.16 15.00 -18.36
C SER A 39 -6.57 16.40 -18.11
N ASP A 40 -7.36 17.29 -17.49
CA ASP A 40 -6.94 18.64 -17.15
C ASP A 40 -6.35 18.65 -15.71
N PRO A 41 -5.19 19.28 -15.50
CA PRO A 41 -4.51 19.26 -14.20
C PRO A 41 -5.23 20.08 -13.11
N GLN A 42 -6.10 21.02 -13.48
CA GLN A 42 -6.78 21.91 -12.55
C GLN A 42 -8.25 21.55 -12.38
N TRP A 43 -8.91 21.08 -13.43
CA TRP A 43 -10.37 20.89 -13.47
C TRP A 43 -10.75 19.47 -13.85
N TRP A 44 -11.35 18.75 -12.92
CA TRP A 44 -11.85 17.40 -13.17
C TRP A 44 -13.35 17.41 -13.38
N LYS A 45 -13.83 16.48 -14.20
CA LYS A 45 -15.25 16.19 -14.37
C LYS A 45 -15.58 14.94 -13.58
N GLY A 46 -16.63 15.00 -12.77
CA GLY A 46 -17.13 13.84 -12.04
C GLY A 46 -18.65 13.81 -11.98
N THR A 47 -19.15 12.76 -11.35
CA THR A 47 -20.58 12.55 -11.10
C THR A 47 -20.82 12.20 -9.64
N MET A 48 -21.92 12.72 -9.10
CA MET A 48 -22.45 12.38 -7.79
C MET A 48 -23.93 12.07 -7.94
N GLY A 49 -24.30 10.79 -7.78
CA GLY A 49 -25.64 10.33 -8.08
C GLY A 49 -26.02 10.63 -9.54
N ASN A 50 -27.01 11.49 -9.74
CA ASN A 50 -27.50 11.90 -11.05
C ASN A 50 -26.94 13.25 -11.55
N GLU A 51 -26.06 13.89 -10.77
CA GLU A 51 -25.47 15.18 -11.14
C GLU A 51 -24.07 15.01 -11.69
N GLU A 52 -23.81 15.57 -12.86
CA GLU A 52 -22.48 15.68 -13.45
C GLU A 52 -22.03 17.14 -13.48
N GLY A 53 -20.74 17.36 -13.21
CA GLY A 53 -20.18 18.70 -13.28
C GLY A 53 -18.66 18.70 -13.12
N TRP A 54 -18.13 19.92 -13.09
CA TRP A 54 -16.70 20.18 -12.99
C TRP A 54 -16.35 20.73 -11.62
N PHE A 55 -15.16 20.38 -11.13
CA PHE A 55 -14.65 20.87 -9.86
C PHE A 55 -13.11 20.95 -9.89
N PRO A 56 -12.50 21.81 -9.06
CA PRO A 56 -11.06 21.89 -8.98
C PRO A 56 -10.44 20.63 -8.37
N GLN A 57 -9.38 20.11 -9.00
CA GLN A 57 -8.68 18.89 -8.60
C GLN A 57 -8.16 18.95 -7.15
N HIS A 58 -7.66 20.11 -6.71
CA HIS A 58 -7.06 20.25 -5.38
C HIS A 58 -8.06 20.16 -4.21
N LEU A 59 -9.37 20.17 -4.49
CA LEU A 59 -10.41 20.01 -3.46
C LEU A 59 -10.68 18.54 -3.14
N VAL A 60 -10.12 17.62 -3.92
CA VAL A 60 -10.32 16.18 -3.76
C VAL A 60 -9.01 15.46 -3.52
N LYS A 61 -9.07 14.32 -2.82
CA LYS A 61 -7.97 13.37 -2.69
C LYS A 61 -8.32 12.10 -3.45
N GLU A 62 -7.37 11.56 -4.19
CA GLU A 62 -7.55 10.25 -4.81
C GLU A 62 -7.73 9.20 -3.71
N GLU A 63 -8.84 8.47 -3.76
CA GLU A 63 -9.09 7.39 -2.82
C GLU A 63 -8.48 6.11 -3.39
N HIS A 64 -7.25 5.81 -2.99
CA HIS A 64 -6.63 4.52 -3.30
C HIS A 64 -7.21 3.48 -2.34
N LYS A 65 -8.46 3.08 -2.55
CA LYS A 65 -9.00 1.89 -1.88
C LYS A 65 -8.11 0.73 -2.28
N ILE A 66 -7.41 0.14 -1.32
CA ILE A 66 -6.77 -1.16 -1.50
C ILE A 66 -7.92 -2.17 -1.64
N ILE A 67 -8.44 -2.31 -2.85
CA ILE A 67 -9.41 -3.34 -3.19
C ILE A 67 -8.60 -4.64 -3.26
N ARG A 68 -8.71 -5.45 -2.22
CA ARG A 68 -8.22 -6.83 -2.28
C ARG A 68 -8.92 -7.49 -3.47
N LYS A 69 -8.16 -7.91 -4.48
CA LYS A 69 -8.71 -8.73 -5.55
C LYS A 69 -9.29 -9.99 -4.93
N GLU A 70 -10.35 -10.53 -5.51
CA GLU A 70 -10.96 -11.79 -5.05
C GLU A 70 -9.96 -12.96 -5.09
N SER A 71 -8.94 -12.86 -5.97
CA SER A 71 -7.80 -13.77 -6.02
C SER A 71 -6.82 -13.64 -4.84
N TYR A 72 -6.94 -12.57 -4.03
CA TYR A 72 -6.20 -12.39 -2.79
C TYR A 72 -6.92 -13.18 -1.69
N VAL A 73 -6.89 -14.50 -1.84
CA VAL A 73 -7.34 -15.40 -0.78
C VAL A 73 -6.43 -15.19 0.43
N ASP A 74 -7.02 -15.06 1.62
CA ASP A 74 -6.25 -15.22 2.84
C ASP A 74 -5.62 -16.61 2.77
N VAL A 75 -4.31 -16.67 2.56
CA VAL A 75 -3.56 -17.91 2.64
C VAL A 75 -3.74 -18.38 4.07
N LYS A 76 -4.67 -19.31 4.30
CA LYS A 76 -4.78 -20.04 5.56
C LYS A 76 -3.53 -20.90 5.66
N ILE A 77 -2.47 -20.32 6.22
CA ILE A 77 -1.26 -21.06 6.58
C ILE A 77 -1.73 -22.12 7.57
N ARG A 78 -1.70 -23.39 7.14
CA ARG A 78 -1.99 -24.52 8.04
C ARG A 78 -0.80 -24.65 8.98
N TYR A 79 -0.85 -23.96 10.12
CA TYR A 79 0.05 -24.25 11.21
C TYR A 79 -0.31 -25.63 11.77
N PRO A 80 0.66 -26.49 12.11
CA PRO A 80 0.41 -27.71 12.87
C PRO A 80 -0.39 -27.32 14.13
N SER A 81 -1.64 -27.76 14.17
CA SER A 81 -2.60 -27.42 15.23
C SER A 81 -2.11 -27.94 16.57
N THR A 82 -1.74 -27.05 17.48
CA THR A 82 -1.66 -27.37 18.91
C THR A 82 -3.06 -27.66 19.46
N PRO A 83 -3.24 -28.57 20.43
CA PRO A 83 -4.56 -29.10 20.82
C PRO A 83 -5.59 -28.10 21.36
N ASN A 84 -5.20 -26.87 21.73
CA ASN A 84 -6.03 -25.96 22.53
C ASN A 84 -6.44 -24.65 21.83
N GLY A 85 -6.68 -24.69 20.51
CA GLY A 85 -7.74 -23.93 19.82
C GLY A 85 -7.83 -22.39 19.93
N VAL A 86 -6.94 -21.70 20.64
CA VAL A 86 -6.94 -20.22 20.73
C VAL A 86 -5.50 -19.72 20.71
N THR A 87 -4.99 -19.39 19.52
CA THR A 87 -3.78 -18.59 19.40
C THR A 87 -4.22 -17.14 19.14
N PRO A 88 -3.80 -16.16 19.96
CA PRO A 88 -3.89 -14.76 19.57
C PRO A 88 -3.15 -14.57 18.24
N ALA A 89 -3.56 -13.56 17.44
CA ALA A 89 -2.78 -13.15 16.27
C ALA A 89 -1.30 -13.05 16.69
N PRO A 90 -0.36 -13.72 15.98
CA PRO A 90 1.04 -13.75 16.37
C PRO A 90 1.51 -12.33 16.65
N ARG A 91 1.94 -12.05 17.88
CA ARG A 91 2.57 -10.76 18.16
C ARG A 91 3.79 -10.68 17.25
N PRO A 92 3.97 -9.62 16.46
CA PRO A 92 5.30 -9.31 15.94
C PRO A 92 6.17 -9.22 17.20
N HIS A 93 7.22 -10.05 17.29
CA HIS A 93 8.15 -10.15 18.43
C HIS A 93 7.88 -11.20 19.54
N SER A 94 7.10 -12.26 19.29
CA SER A 94 7.10 -13.42 20.21
C SER A 94 8.30 -14.33 19.93
N PRO A 95 9.15 -14.66 20.93
CA PRO A 95 10.30 -15.58 20.75
C PRO A 95 9.88 -17.04 20.55
N LEU A 96 8.58 -17.35 20.61
CA LEU A 96 8.05 -18.70 20.45
C LEU A 96 7.48 -18.92 19.05
N VAL A 97 8.20 -19.74 18.29
CA VAL A 97 7.76 -20.63 17.20
C VAL A 97 6.86 -19.98 16.14
N GLY A 98 7.44 -19.65 14.98
CA GLY A 98 6.65 -19.41 13.77
C GLY A 98 7.21 -18.38 12.79
N TYR A 99 8.16 -17.54 13.21
CA TYR A 99 8.85 -16.62 12.30
C TYR A 99 10.05 -17.33 11.67
N VAL A 100 10.21 -17.13 10.36
CA VAL A 100 11.34 -17.69 9.59
C VAL A 100 12.58 -16.87 9.95
N ASN A 101 13.12 -17.10 11.14
CA ASN A 101 14.50 -16.76 11.42
C ASN A 101 15.31 -17.63 10.47
N VAL A 102 15.95 -17.02 9.47
CA VAL A 102 16.90 -17.77 8.66
C VAL A 102 18.04 -18.07 9.63
N PRO A 103 18.18 -19.32 10.10
CA PRO A 103 19.27 -19.60 11.00
C PRO A 103 20.57 -19.39 10.21
N ASN A 104 21.66 -19.14 10.91
CA ASN A 104 22.94 -18.84 10.27
C ASN A 104 23.55 -20.06 9.54
N ASP A 105 22.78 -21.12 9.37
CA ASP A 105 23.07 -22.28 8.53
C ASP A 105 22.86 -21.92 7.05
N ASN A 106 24.00 -21.78 6.39
CA ASN A 106 24.22 -21.41 4.99
C ASN A 106 23.26 -22.06 3.96
N GLU A 107 22.64 -23.20 4.27
CA GLU A 107 21.74 -23.97 3.39
C GLU A 107 20.45 -23.22 3.02
N MET A 108 19.66 -22.72 3.99
CA MET A 108 18.34 -22.13 3.68
C MET A 108 18.47 -20.74 3.02
N SER A 109 19.48 -19.96 3.44
CA SER A 109 19.85 -18.70 2.78
C SER A 109 20.25 -18.93 1.31
N SER A 110 20.95 -20.03 1.03
CA SER A 110 21.42 -20.33 -0.33
C SER A 110 20.27 -20.57 -1.32
N HIS A 111 19.16 -21.17 -0.87
CA HIS A 111 17.98 -21.38 -1.70
C HIS A 111 17.23 -20.09 -2.02
N LEU A 112 17.36 -19.06 -1.19
CA LEU A 112 16.77 -17.75 -1.44
C LEU A 112 17.60 -16.92 -2.41
N ASN A 113 18.91 -17.16 -2.51
CA ASN A 113 19.81 -16.44 -3.43
C ASN A 113 19.45 -16.60 -4.91
N VAL A 114 18.66 -17.62 -5.27
CA VAL A 114 18.15 -17.79 -6.65
C VAL A 114 17.17 -16.69 -7.03
N TYR A 115 16.49 -16.08 -6.04
CA TYR A 115 15.51 -15.05 -6.28
C TYR A 115 16.14 -13.67 -6.24
N LYS A 116 16.03 -12.93 -7.34
CA LYS A 116 16.58 -11.57 -7.46
C LYS A 116 16.05 -10.57 -6.41
N TRP A 117 14.86 -10.83 -5.87
CA TRP A 117 14.26 -10.01 -4.82
C TRP A 117 14.83 -10.29 -3.43
N PHE A 118 15.56 -11.39 -3.23
CA PHE A 118 16.28 -11.65 -2.00
C PHE A 118 17.67 -11.01 -2.08
N VAL A 119 18.00 -10.17 -1.12
CA VAL A 119 19.24 -9.37 -1.14
C VAL A 119 20.21 -9.71 -0.02
N GLY A 120 19.90 -10.74 0.78
CA GLY A 120 20.73 -11.16 1.91
C GLY A 120 20.75 -10.12 3.05
N PRO A 121 21.82 -10.11 3.86
CA PRO A 121 22.02 -9.14 4.93
C PRO A 121 21.96 -7.70 4.40
N MET A 122 21.03 -6.91 4.92
CA MET A 122 20.90 -5.50 4.55
C MET A 122 20.19 -4.72 5.65
N ASP A 123 20.76 -3.58 6.00
CA ASP A 123 20.15 -2.62 6.91
C ASP A 123 18.97 -1.86 6.27
N ARG A 124 18.18 -1.22 7.13
CA ARG A 124 16.97 -0.50 6.71
C ARG A 124 17.29 0.67 5.78
N ASP A 125 18.32 1.44 6.08
CA ASP A 125 18.64 2.67 5.35
C ASP A 125 19.19 2.35 3.96
N THR A 126 19.97 1.28 3.84
CA THR A 126 20.42 0.75 2.54
C THR A 126 19.24 0.28 1.71
N ALA A 127 18.26 -0.42 2.29
CA ALA A 127 17.05 -0.80 1.57
C ALA A 127 16.26 0.42 1.07
N VAL A 128 16.12 1.46 1.90
CA VAL A 128 15.47 2.72 1.51
C VAL A 128 16.20 3.37 0.34
N ARG A 129 17.52 3.54 0.42
CA ARG A 129 18.31 4.14 -0.67
C ARG A 129 18.14 3.40 -1.98
N ARG A 130 18.22 2.05 -1.95
CA ARG A 130 18.07 1.21 -3.15
C ARG A 130 16.69 1.32 -3.78
N LEU A 131 15.64 1.40 -2.96
CA LEU A 131 14.25 1.47 -3.44
C LEU A 131 13.82 2.89 -3.86
N THR A 132 14.56 3.93 -3.46
CA THR A 132 14.14 5.33 -3.67
C THR A 132 14.08 5.72 -5.15
N SER A 133 15.02 5.25 -5.97
CA SER A 133 15.09 5.56 -7.40
C SER A 133 14.39 4.52 -8.30
N LEU A 134 13.67 3.56 -7.71
CA LEU A 134 13.02 2.48 -8.45
C LEU A 134 11.51 2.72 -8.59
N PRO A 135 10.86 2.11 -9.60
CA PRO A 135 9.42 2.24 -9.79
C PRO A 135 8.61 1.80 -8.57
N ASN A 136 7.42 2.37 -8.40
CA ASN A 136 6.49 1.93 -7.36
C ASN A 136 6.07 0.47 -7.58
N GLY A 137 5.92 -0.28 -6.48
CA GLY A 137 5.73 -1.72 -6.50
C GLY A 137 7.05 -2.51 -6.40
N THR A 138 8.22 -1.85 -6.53
CA THR A 138 9.50 -2.53 -6.35
C THR A 138 9.67 -2.95 -4.90
N PHE A 139 10.07 -4.21 -4.68
CA PHE A 139 10.30 -4.77 -3.35
C PHE A 139 11.59 -5.56 -3.26
N LEU A 140 12.06 -5.75 -2.03
CA LEU A 140 13.14 -6.68 -1.68
C LEU A 140 12.86 -7.35 -0.34
N ILE A 141 13.42 -8.55 -0.15
CA ILE A 141 13.46 -9.26 1.12
C ILE A 141 14.92 -9.29 1.59
N ARG A 142 15.16 -8.82 2.81
CA ARG A 142 16.49 -8.73 3.43
C ARG A 142 16.55 -9.45 4.76
N VAL A 143 17.75 -9.87 5.14
CA VAL A 143 18.08 -10.35 6.49
C VAL A 143 18.48 -9.15 7.33
N SER A 144 17.83 -8.95 8.47
CA SER A 144 18.04 -7.83 9.38
C SER A 144 19.40 -7.96 10.07
N GLU A 145 20.15 -6.87 10.07
CA GLU A 145 21.44 -6.75 10.77
C GLU A 145 21.33 -5.97 12.09
N ASN A 146 20.13 -5.50 12.44
CA ASN A 146 19.88 -4.82 13.70
C ASN A 146 20.20 -5.76 14.88
N PRO A 147 21.03 -5.37 15.86
CA PRO A 147 21.44 -6.24 16.96
C PRO A 147 20.29 -6.93 17.70
N GLY A 148 19.15 -6.25 17.89
CA GLY A 148 17.98 -6.84 18.56
C GLY A 148 17.10 -7.75 17.69
N ARG A 149 17.41 -7.87 16.39
CA ARG A 149 16.62 -8.59 15.36
C ARG A 149 17.53 -9.24 14.30
N ARG A 150 18.75 -9.61 14.69
CA ARG A 150 19.75 -10.12 13.75
C ARG A 150 19.28 -11.48 13.23
N GLY A 151 19.24 -11.65 11.91
CA GLY A 151 18.79 -12.90 11.27
C GLY A 151 17.31 -12.96 10.91
N GLU A 152 16.50 -11.99 11.35
CA GLU A 152 15.07 -11.89 10.96
C GLU A 152 14.93 -11.43 9.50
N LEU A 153 13.90 -11.90 8.80
CA LEU A 153 13.58 -11.42 7.46
C LEU A 153 12.79 -10.11 7.52
N SER A 154 12.98 -9.25 6.52
CA SER A 154 12.25 -7.99 6.39
C SER A 154 11.86 -7.75 4.94
N LEU A 155 10.57 -7.48 4.70
CA LEU A 155 10.07 -7.02 3.41
C LEU A 155 10.17 -5.49 3.34
N SER A 156 10.83 -4.99 2.30
CA SER A 156 10.88 -3.55 2.00
C SER A 156 10.20 -3.31 0.66
N LEU A 157 9.18 -2.45 0.62
CA LEU A 157 8.36 -2.15 -0.56
C LEU A 157 8.34 -0.63 -0.82
N LYS A 158 8.62 -0.23 -2.05
CA LYS A 158 8.40 1.14 -2.53
C LYS A 158 6.94 1.28 -2.99
N TYR A 159 6.18 2.18 -2.38
CA TYR A 159 4.87 2.56 -2.89
C TYR A 159 4.66 4.08 -2.76
N VAL A 160 3.80 4.64 -3.59
CA VAL A 160 3.52 6.09 -3.61
C VAL A 160 2.95 6.52 -2.25
N TYR A 161 3.52 7.58 -1.69
CA TYR A 161 3.20 8.22 -0.40
C TYR A 161 3.44 7.45 0.92
N PHE A 162 3.81 6.16 0.95
CA PHE A 162 4.20 5.47 2.20
C PHE A 162 5.23 4.36 1.99
N LEU A 163 6.26 4.32 2.85
CA LEU A 163 7.10 3.12 3.01
C LEU A 163 6.43 2.22 4.06
N ILE A 164 5.86 1.10 3.61
CA ILE A 164 5.32 0.08 4.52
C ILE A 164 6.50 -0.76 5.03
N PHE A 165 6.73 -0.71 6.34
CA PHE A 165 7.71 -1.55 7.00
C PHE A 165 6.99 -2.56 7.88
N THR A 166 6.89 -3.80 7.42
CA THR A 166 6.46 -4.93 8.23
C THR A 166 7.68 -5.78 8.54
N CYS A 167 8.09 -5.79 9.81
CA CYS A 167 9.01 -6.82 10.31
C CYS A 167 8.18 -8.08 10.57
N PHE A 168 8.68 -9.22 10.09
CA PHE A 168 8.10 -10.53 10.35
C PHE A 168 9.06 -11.29 11.25
#